data_AF-A0A442Z183-F1
#
_entry.id   AF-A0A442Z183-F1
#
_cell.length_a   1.000
_cell.length_b   1.000
_cell.length_c   1.000
_cell.angle_alpha   90.00
_cell.angle_beta   90.00
_cell.angle_gamma   90.00
#
_symmetry.space_group_name_H-M   'P 1'
#
loop_
_entity.id
_entity.type
_entity.pdbx_description
1 polymer ?
#
loop_
_entity_poly.entity_id
_entity_poly.type
_entity_poly.pdbx_seq_one_letter_code
_entity_poly.pdbx_strand_id
1 'polypeptide(L)'
;MSIAKHGASIWRSEIVLALLATLVAFAVNAWAGFPQLTNAHGDNDNLLRLVEVRDFLAGQGWFDLHQYRMGLEGGFVMHWSRLVDAPIAAIILAATALTGSMALAENVAQVLWPALLFCLAVFFITRAARNFAGEAAVLPAVTVGAAALHFIGIFSPGALDHHNVQLTLTIASLSLLLEATMRGPAALFSGVCAALMLAVGMETAPYVATIGACVALLFAFDADGERRIARDFGVGFAGASALVFVTTVPVSAWSQAQCDAFSTVQFVVAVLAGTGLAAIASIEAVGRTRRLVSLGILALALGTVVMVLFPQCLAAPYANLDPRLKELWLDHVDEAQSLFNLVAQDPARVAARYVTPAVALVLMALRLGRGGWRRQDSLVGALLVVAFVVSAWQVRGSTFSVALAVIPLSAWIASWRQRAETSGSSSVALRMAAVWLVSVNAVWTGAAAAAAVAFEADKTAANDSGADMACQRQASFAALGGVPDTTVLAISNLGSPILAYSDHRVFAGPYHRNIAGDLLALDTFLGSSTAARAVVATHHVGLVAVCRGNAESALLTAKAPQGFLAGLMRGSVPEWLEPVTPISGGSLELYRVRLGR
;
A
#
# COMPACT_ATOMS: atom_id res chain seq x y z
N MET A 1 25.95 -10.70 -31.58
CA MET A 1 25.17 -9.52 -32.04
C MET A 1 23.68 -9.80 -32.28
N SER A 2 23.26 -10.96 -32.81
CA SER A 2 21.83 -11.25 -33.09
C SER A 2 20.96 -11.41 -31.83
N ILE A 3 21.42 -12.15 -30.81
CA ILE A 3 20.67 -12.38 -29.55
C ILE A 3 20.45 -11.07 -28.76
N ALA A 4 21.47 -10.21 -28.69
CA ALA A 4 21.37 -8.91 -28.02
C ALA A 4 20.40 -7.94 -28.74
N LYS A 5 20.37 -7.96 -30.08
CA LYS A 5 19.40 -7.19 -30.87
C LYS A 5 17.97 -7.70 -30.69
N HIS A 6 17.79 -9.03 -30.64
CA HIS A 6 16.49 -9.64 -30.40
C HIS A 6 15.96 -9.35 -28.99
N GLY A 7 16.81 -9.47 -27.96
CA GLY A 7 16.48 -9.08 -26.58
C GLY A 7 16.09 -7.60 -26.46
N ALA A 8 16.85 -6.69 -27.08
CA ALA A 8 16.51 -5.26 -27.08
C ALA A 8 15.18 -4.97 -27.80
N SER A 9 14.84 -5.72 -28.85
CA SER A 9 13.56 -5.60 -29.56
C SER A 9 12.36 -6.01 -28.70
N ILE A 10 12.52 -7.07 -27.88
CA ILE A 10 11.48 -7.57 -26.98
C ILE A 10 11.21 -6.57 -25.85
N TRP A 11 12.26 -5.99 -25.28
CA TRP A 11 12.13 -4.99 -24.21
C TRP A 11 11.35 -3.76 -24.67
N ARG A 12 11.64 -3.33 -25.91
CA ARG A 12 10.96 -2.20 -26.55
C ARG A 12 9.48 -2.47 -26.79
N SER A 13 9.10 -3.68 -27.21
CA SER A 13 7.68 -3.98 -27.41
C SER A 13 6.91 -4.05 -26.09
N GLU A 14 7.49 -4.66 -25.05
CA GLU A 14 6.85 -4.77 -23.73
C GLU A 14 6.66 -3.41 -23.05
N ILE A 15 7.67 -2.53 -23.11
CA ILE A 15 7.52 -1.19 -22.54
C ILE A 15 6.51 -0.34 -23.33
N VAL A 16 6.44 -0.51 -24.66
CA VAL A 16 5.43 0.16 -25.48
C VAL A 16 4.02 -0.34 -25.12
N LEU A 17 3.82 -1.64 -24.92
CA LEU A 17 2.53 -2.18 -24.49
C LEU A 17 2.12 -1.67 -23.09
N ALA A 18 3.06 -1.63 -22.15
CA ALA A 18 2.83 -1.07 -20.82
C ALA A 18 2.49 0.43 -20.89
N LEU A 19 3.18 1.19 -21.74
CA LEU A 19 2.90 2.60 -21.98
C LEU A 19 1.51 2.79 -22.60
N LEU A 20 1.13 1.98 -23.59
CA LEU A 20 -0.21 2.03 -24.19
C LEU A 20 -1.29 1.74 -23.16
N ALA A 21 -1.13 0.71 -22.32
CA ALA A 21 -2.06 0.42 -21.24
C ALA A 21 -2.16 1.59 -20.23
N THR A 22 -1.02 2.22 -19.92
CA THR A 22 -0.96 3.40 -19.05
C THR A 22 -1.67 4.61 -19.69
N LEU A 23 -1.48 4.84 -20.98
CA LEU A 23 -2.15 5.92 -21.71
C LEU A 23 -3.66 5.69 -21.79
N VAL A 24 -4.12 4.45 -21.91
CA VAL A 24 -5.54 4.11 -21.82
C VAL A 24 -6.09 4.41 -20.42
N ALA A 25 -5.41 3.96 -19.37
CA ALA A 25 -5.82 4.25 -17.99
C ALA A 25 -5.83 5.76 -17.70
N PHE A 26 -4.82 6.48 -18.19
CA PHE A 26 -4.76 7.94 -18.13
C PHE A 26 -5.92 8.58 -18.89
N ALA A 27 -6.22 8.14 -20.12
CA ALA A 27 -7.32 8.68 -20.92
C ALA A 27 -8.69 8.45 -20.25
N VAL A 28 -8.89 7.31 -19.60
CA VAL A 28 -10.10 7.04 -18.80
C VAL A 28 -10.23 8.03 -17.63
N ASN A 29 -9.15 8.24 -16.87
CA ASN A 29 -9.14 9.20 -15.77
C ASN A 29 -9.31 10.65 -16.25
N ALA A 30 -8.67 11.01 -17.36
CA ALA A 30 -8.77 12.34 -17.97
C ALA A 30 -10.19 12.60 -18.50
N TRP A 31 -10.82 11.61 -19.12
CA TRP A 31 -12.21 11.68 -19.56
C TRP A 31 -13.18 11.86 -18.38
N ALA A 32 -12.89 11.23 -17.24
CA ALA A 32 -13.63 11.40 -16.00
C ALA A 32 -13.31 12.73 -15.26
N GLY A 33 -12.31 13.51 -15.71
CA GLY A 33 -11.93 14.78 -15.10
C GLY A 33 -11.04 14.67 -13.86
N PHE A 34 -10.35 13.54 -13.66
CA PHE A 34 -9.50 13.27 -12.49
C PHE A 34 -10.21 13.52 -11.14
N PRO A 35 -11.38 12.90 -10.89
CA PRO A 35 -12.20 13.20 -9.72
C PRO A 35 -11.48 12.97 -8.38
N GLN A 36 -10.48 12.09 -8.35
CA GLN A 36 -9.68 11.79 -7.16
C GLN A 36 -8.86 12.98 -6.65
N LEU A 37 -8.50 13.93 -7.53
CA LEU A 37 -7.73 15.11 -7.11
C LEU A 37 -8.54 16.08 -6.26
N THR A 38 -9.88 16.09 -6.42
CA THR A 38 -10.78 16.93 -5.61
C THR A 38 -11.54 16.12 -4.57
N ASN A 39 -11.55 14.79 -4.70
CA ASN A 39 -12.14 13.86 -3.76
C ASN A 39 -11.20 12.70 -3.48
N ALA A 40 -10.44 12.80 -2.39
CA ALA A 40 -9.57 11.72 -1.93
C ALA A 40 -10.35 10.54 -1.31
N HIS A 41 -11.69 10.58 -1.27
CA HIS A 41 -12.55 9.54 -0.69
C HIS A 41 -12.21 9.23 0.79
N GLY A 42 -11.68 10.23 1.51
CA GLY A 42 -11.27 10.06 2.92
C GLY A 42 -9.94 9.32 3.11
N ASP A 43 -9.15 9.15 2.06
CA ASP A 43 -7.83 8.52 2.13
C ASP A 43 -6.85 9.40 2.90
N ASN A 44 -6.58 9.00 4.14
CA ASN A 44 -5.72 9.76 5.04
C ASN A 44 -4.24 9.64 4.67
N ASP A 45 -3.81 8.49 4.16
CA ASP A 45 -2.40 8.22 3.89
C ASP A 45 -1.90 8.99 2.67
N ASN A 46 -2.70 9.03 1.59
CA ASN A 46 -2.38 9.82 0.41
C ASN A 46 -2.32 11.33 0.72
N LEU A 47 -3.24 11.83 1.54
CA LEU A 47 -3.28 13.25 1.92
C LEU A 47 -2.16 13.62 2.88
N LEU A 48 -1.86 12.78 3.87
CA LEU A 48 -0.74 13.07 4.76
C LEU A 48 0.60 12.95 4.03
N ARG A 49 0.73 12.04 3.06
CA ARG A 49 1.92 11.98 2.19
C ARG A 49 2.14 13.29 1.46
N LEU A 50 1.06 13.89 0.92
CA LEU A 50 1.13 15.19 0.29
C LEU A 50 1.60 16.27 1.27
N VAL A 51 1.12 16.25 2.51
CA VAL A 51 1.58 17.14 3.59
C VAL A 51 3.07 16.93 3.88
N GLU A 52 3.54 15.69 4.06
CA GLU A 52 4.98 15.43 4.31
C GLU A 52 5.86 15.94 3.17
N VAL A 53 5.42 15.77 1.92
CA VAL A 53 6.14 16.26 0.74
C VAL A 53 6.16 17.79 0.71
N ARG A 54 5.05 18.45 1.07
CA ARG A 54 5.00 19.92 1.18
C ARG A 54 5.93 20.42 2.27
N ASP A 55 5.92 19.80 3.44
CA ASP A 55 6.79 20.17 4.57
C ASP A 55 8.27 19.99 4.19
N PHE A 56 8.61 18.90 3.48
CA PHE A 56 9.96 18.68 2.94
C PHE A 56 10.36 19.78 1.96
N LEU A 57 9.48 20.15 1.02
CA LEU A 57 9.71 21.24 0.07
C LEU A 57 9.77 22.63 0.74
N ALA A 58 9.10 22.79 1.88
CA ALA A 58 9.08 24.02 2.68
C ALA A 58 10.31 24.17 3.61
N GLY A 59 11.24 23.20 3.59
CA GLY A 59 12.52 23.28 4.29
C GLY A 59 12.70 22.29 5.44
N GLN A 60 11.74 21.39 5.69
CA GLN A 60 11.93 20.30 6.65
C GLN A 60 13.11 19.42 6.21
N GLY A 61 13.99 19.06 7.16
CA GLY A 61 15.26 18.40 6.84
C GLY A 61 15.08 17.00 6.24
N TRP A 62 16.07 16.52 5.46
CA TRP A 62 15.98 15.20 4.79
C TRP A 62 15.64 14.03 5.73
N PHE A 63 16.22 14.00 6.93
CA PHE A 63 15.98 12.96 7.94
C PHE A 63 14.84 13.29 8.92
N ASP A 64 14.20 14.45 8.77
CA ASP A 64 13.11 14.88 9.62
C ASP A 64 11.77 14.42 9.03
N LEU A 65 11.24 13.32 9.56
CA LEU A 65 9.92 12.75 9.23
C LEU A 65 8.86 13.13 10.28
N HIS A 66 9.10 14.21 11.02
CA HIS A 66 8.24 14.61 12.12
C HIS A 66 7.00 15.36 11.61
N GLN A 67 5.84 14.98 12.13
CA GLN A 67 4.55 15.61 11.83
C GLN A 67 4.22 16.64 12.90
N TYR A 68 4.76 17.85 12.77
CA TYR A 68 4.62 18.91 13.79
C TYR A 68 3.18 19.43 13.94
N ARG A 69 2.36 19.32 12.87
CA ARG A 69 0.97 19.81 12.84
C ARG A 69 -0.06 18.75 13.25
N MET A 70 0.38 17.55 13.66
CA MET A 70 -0.50 16.48 14.15
C MET A 70 -0.04 15.98 15.52
N GLY A 71 -0.98 15.83 16.45
CA GLY A 71 -0.70 15.30 17.79
C GLY A 71 -0.70 16.38 18.87
N LEU A 72 -0.19 16.00 20.05
CA LEU A 72 0.07 16.93 21.14
C LEU A 72 1.18 17.94 20.76
N GLU A 73 1.45 18.90 21.65
CA GLU A 73 2.59 19.80 21.46
C GLU A 73 3.87 19.00 21.24
N GLY A 74 4.59 19.37 20.18
CA GLY A 74 5.78 18.65 19.73
C GLY A 74 5.51 17.56 18.69
N GLY A 75 4.28 17.12 18.41
CA GLY A 75 3.94 16.16 17.34
C GLY A 75 4.51 14.74 17.50
N PHE A 76 4.62 13.98 16.41
CA PHE A 76 5.23 12.63 16.40
C PHE A 76 6.07 12.36 15.14
N VAL A 77 6.98 11.39 15.21
CA VAL A 77 7.81 10.95 14.07
C VAL A 77 7.04 9.92 13.23
N MET A 78 6.82 10.18 11.95
CA MET A 78 6.19 9.23 11.04
C MET A 78 7.10 8.01 10.76
N HIS A 79 6.50 6.85 10.49
CA HIS A 79 7.20 5.60 10.22
C HIS A 79 7.57 5.39 8.74
N TRP A 80 7.23 6.36 7.90
CA TRP A 80 7.41 6.31 6.45
C TRP A 80 8.86 6.57 6.02
N SER A 81 9.09 6.55 4.71
CA SER A 81 10.42 6.65 4.13
C SER A 81 10.51 7.76 3.10
N ARG A 82 11.61 8.53 3.19
CA ARG A 82 11.97 9.58 2.22
C ARG A 82 12.20 9.06 0.80
N LEU A 83 12.33 7.73 0.63
CA LEU A 83 12.38 7.06 -0.67
C LEU A 83 11.11 7.27 -1.51
N VAL A 84 9.95 7.50 -0.87
CA VAL A 84 8.68 7.78 -1.55
C VAL A 84 8.51 9.29 -1.75
N ASP A 85 8.83 10.09 -0.73
CA ASP A 85 8.63 11.55 -0.79
C ASP A 85 9.52 12.21 -1.83
N ALA A 86 10.80 11.82 -1.91
CA ALA A 86 11.79 12.52 -2.71
C ALA A 86 11.50 12.46 -4.23
N PRO A 87 11.09 11.32 -4.83
CA PRO A 87 10.64 11.30 -6.21
C PRO A 87 9.41 12.18 -6.47
N ILE A 88 8.44 12.23 -5.55
CA ILE A 88 7.24 13.08 -5.68
C ILE A 88 7.65 14.55 -5.64
N ALA A 89 8.46 14.93 -4.65
CA ALA A 89 9.03 16.27 -4.52
C ALA A 89 9.83 16.69 -5.77
N ALA A 90 10.60 15.78 -6.36
CA ALA A 90 11.34 16.03 -7.59
C ALA A 90 10.42 16.32 -8.79
N ILE A 91 9.29 15.60 -8.91
CA ILE A 91 8.28 15.89 -9.94
C ILE A 91 7.67 17.28 -9.71
N ILE A 92 7.33 17.62 -8.47
CA ILE A 92 6.78 18.95 -8.12
C ILE A 92 7.79 20.05 -8.47
N LEU A 93 9.06 19.91 -8.10
CA LEU A 93 10.10 20.90 -8.41
C LEU A 93 10.29 21.07 -9.92
N ALA A 94 10.39 19.97 -10.67
CA ALA A 94 10.55 20.02 -12.12
C ALA A 94 9.33 20.65 -12.82
N ALA A 95 8.12 20.28 -12.43
CA ALA A 95 6.89 20.85 -12.98
C ALA A 95 6.72 22.33 -12.58
N THR A 96 7.13 22.71 -11.37
CA THR A 96 7.14 24.12 -10.92
C THR A 96 8.12 24.93 -11.77
N ALA A 97 9.33 24.41 -12.03
CA ALA A 97 10.31 25.09 -12.88
C ALA A 97 9.81 25.29 -14.32
N LEU A 98 8.98 24.37 -14.83
CA LEU A 98 8.41 24.45 -16.18
C LEU A 98 7.15 25.34 -16.27
N THR A 99 6.32 25.37 -15.23
CA THR A 99 4.99 26.00 -15.26
C THR A 99 4.89 27.29 -14.47
N GLY A 100 5.83 27.55 -13.56
CA GLY A 100 5.77 28.66 -12.60
C GLY A 100 4.71 28.51 -11.51
N SER A 101 4.01 27.37 -11.41
CA SER A 101 2.92 27.15 -10.45
C SER A 101 3.12 25.86 -9.66
N MET A 102 3.37 26.00 -8.36
CA MET A 102 3.50 24.86 -7.44
C MET A 102 2.17 24.10 -7.29
N ALA A 103 1.03 24.81 -7.28
CA ALA A 103 -0.29 24.17 -7.22
C ALA A 103 -0.56 23.28 -8.44
N LEU A 104 -0.20 23.74 -9.65
CA LEU A 104 -0.28 22.90 -10.85
C LEU A 104 0.71 21.74 -10.79
N ALA A 105 1.92 21.98 -10.27
CA ALA A 105 2.96 20.96 -10.13
C ALA A 105 2.55 19.82 -9.17
N GLU A 106 1.84 20.13 -8.08
CA GLU A 106 1.26 19.11 -7.20
C GLU A 106 0.22 18.25 -7.92
N ASN A 107 -0.67 18.85 -8.71
CA ASN A 107 -1.62 18.09 -9.54
C ASN A 107 -0.88 17.21 -10.56
N VAL A 108 0.18 17.73 -11.18
CA VAL A 108 1.04 16.94 -12.08
C VAL A 108 1.67 15.77 -11.33
N ALA A 109 2.19 15.96 -10.13
CA ALA A 109 2.78 14.89 -9.34
C ALA A 109 1.76 13.82 -8.94
N GLN A 110 0.57 14.23 -8.49
CA GLN A 110 -0.54 13.33 -8.14
C GLN A 110 -1.02 12.48 -9.32
N VAL A 111 -0.83 12.91 -10.56
CA VAL A 111 -1.18 12.11 -11.75
C VAL A 111 0.01 11.33 -12.28
N LEU A 112 1.17 11.96 -12.39
CA LEU A 112 2.36 11.40 -13.04
C LEU A 112 3.01 10.32 -12.19
N TRP A 113 3.12 10.50 -10.88
CA TRP A 113 3.77 9.52 -10.00
C TRP A 113 3.07 8.16 -10.02
N PRO A 114 1.75 8.05 -9.77
CA PRO A 114 1.06 6.76 -9.83
C PRO A 114 1.07 6.17 -11.25
N ALA A 115 0.98 7.00 -12.29
CA ALA A 115 1.01 6.53 -13.68
C ALA A 115 2.38 5.93 -14.08
N LEU A 116 3.48 6.50 -13.59
CA LEU A 116 4.82 5.95 -13.81
C LEU A 116 4.96 4.58 -13.15
N LEU A 117 4.52 4.45 -11.90
CA LEU A 117 4.54 3.18 -11.18
C LEU A 117 3.60 2.15 -11.80
N PHE A 118 2.43 2.57 -12.28
CA PHE A 118 1.50 1.71 -13.02
C PHE A 118 2.16 1.13 -14.28
N CYS A 119 2.81 1.99 -15.08
CA CYS A 119 3.53 1.58 -16.27
C CYS A 119 4.62 0.55 -15.93
N LEU A 120 5.42 0.81 -14.89
CA LEU A 120 6.46 -0.11 -14.43
C LEU A 120 5.88 -1.43 -13.93
N ALA A 121 4.78 -1.40 -13.17
CA ALA A 121 4.12 -2.60 -12.67
C ALA A 121 3.57 -3.46 -13.82
N VAL A 122 2.85 -2.87 -14.79
CA VAL A 122 2.38 -3.58 -15.99
C VAL A 122 3.55 -4.15 -16.79
N PHE A 123 4.63 -3.38 -16.95
CA PHE A 123 5.84 -3.86 -17.61
C PHE A 123 6.42 -5.10 -16.90
N PHE A 124 6.62 -5.04 -15.58
CA PHE A 124 7.18 -6.18 -14.85
C PHE A 124 6.24 -7.39 -14.76
N ILE A 125 4.92 -7.19 -14.68
CA ILE A 125 3.91 -8.28 -14.80
C ILE A 125 4.05 -8.95 -16.16
N THR A 126 4.11 -8.16 -17.23
CA THR A 126 4.22 -8.66 -18.60
C THR A 126 5.49 -9.48 -18.80
N ARG A 127 6.62 -8.97 -18.30
CA ARG A 127 7.90 -9.70 -18.29
C ARG A 127 7.81 -10.98 -17.48
N ALA A 128 7.24 -10.93 -16.28
CA ALA A 128 7.12 -12.10 -15.42
C ALA A 128 6.27 -13.19 -16.12
N ALA A 129 5.15 -12.82 -16.73
CA ALA A 129 4.30 -13.71 -17.50
C ALA A 129 5.00 -14.30 -18.72
N ARG A 130 5.77 -13.49 -19.48
CA ARG A 130 6.58 -13.99 -20.61
C ARG A 130 7.62 -15.00 -20.13
N ASN A 131 8.38 -14.70 -19.08
CA ASN A 131 9.39 -15.62 -18.58
C ASN A 131 8.78 -16.86 -17.91
N PHE A 132 7.54 -16.77 -17.44
CA PHE A 132 6.82 -17.90 -16.85
C PHE A 132 6.22 -18.85 -17.90
N ALA A 133 5.60 -18.33 -18.96
CA ALA A 133 4.76 -19.10 -19.88
C ALA A 133 5.01 -18.83 -21.38
N GLY A 134 6.00 -18.00 -21.73
CA GLY A 134 6.36 -17.67 -23.10
C GLY A 134 5.59 -16.49 -23.69
N GLU A 135 5.85 -16.19 -24.95
CA GLU A 135 5.34 -15.02 -25.66
C GLU A 135 3.81 -14.94 -25.72
N ALA A 136 3.12 -16.08 -25.82
CA ALA A 136 1.67 -16.11 -25.90
C ALA A 136 0.98 -15.54 -24.64
N ALA A 137 1.68 -15.46 -23.51
CA ALA A 137 1.18 -14.88 -22.27
C ALA A 137 1.30 -13.35 -22.19
N VAL A 138 2.01 -12.70 -23.11
CA VAL A 138 2.26 -11.25 -23.08
C VAL A 138 0.97 -10.44 -23.22
N LEU A 139 0.17 -10.72 -24.25
CA LEU A 139 -1.09 -10.01 -24.45
C LEU A 139 -2.05 -10.19 -23.27
N PRO A 140 -2.32 -11.43 -22.78
CA PRO A 140 -3.09 -11.63 -21.56
C PRO A 140 -2.54 -10.89 -20.34
N ALA A 141 -1.22 -10.86 -20.17
CA ALA A 141 -0.61 -10.20 -19.02
C ALA A 141 -0.77 -8.68 -19.04
N VAL A 142 -0.64 -8.04 -20.21
CA VAL A 142 -0.88 -6.61 -20.36
C VAL A 142 -2.35 -6.29 -20.09
N THR A 143 -3.28 -7.03 -20.67
CA THR A 143 -4.72 -6.73 -20.56
C THR A 143 -5.28 -7.04 -19.18
N VAL A 144 -5.06 -8.25 -18.67
CA VAL A 144 -5.53 -8.68 -17.34
C VAL A 144 -4.76 -7.94 -16.25
N GLY A 145 -3.46 -7.75 -16.43
CA GLY A 145 -2.62 -7.01 -15.48
C GLY A 145 -3.01 -5.55 -15.36
N ALA A 146 -3.13 -4.82 -16.48
CA ALA A 146 -3.55 -3.42 -16.45
C ALA A 146 -4.96 -3.26 -15.86
N ALA A 147 -5.90 -4.15 -16.22
CA ALA A 147 -7.22 -4.14 -15.62
C ALA A 147 -7.18 -4.40 -14.11
N ALA A 148 -6.46 -5.43 -13.66
CA ALA A 148 -6.32 -5.73 -12.24
C ALA A 148 -5.74 -4.54 -11.45
N LEU A 149 -4.64 -3.93 -11.93
CA LEU A 149 -4.02 -2.78 -11.26
C LEU A 149 -4.93 -1.54 -11.26
N HIS A 150 -5.69 -1.32 -12.33
CA HIS A 150 -6.63 -0.20 -12.41
C HIS A 150 -7.76 -0.33 -11.38
N PHE A 151 -8.37 -1.51 -11.28
CA PHE A 151 -9.49 -1.74 -10.36
C PHE A 151 -9.08 -1.97 -8.90
N ILE A 152 -7.81 -2.32 -8.63
CA ILE A 152 -7.25 -2.30 -7.27
C ILE A 152 -7.18 -0.87 -6.72
N GLY A 153 -6.99 0.14 -7.58
CA GLY A 153 -7.10 1.55 -7.20
C GLY A 153 -5.83 2.20 -6.61
N ILE A 154 -4.82 1.43 -6.16
CA ILE A 154 -3.58 2.00 -5.57
C ILE A 154 -2.69 2.77 -6.56
N PHE A 155 -3.02 2.76 -7.85
CA PHE A 155 -2.34 3.56 -8.89
C PHE A 155 -3.22 4.68 -9.46
N SER A 156 -4.35 4.98 -8.79
CA SER A 156 -5.24 6.05 -9.21
C SER A 156 -4.54 7.41 -9.07
N PRO A 157 -4.96 8.42 -9.84
CA PRO A 157 -4.56 9.80 -9.58
C PRO A 157 -4.76 10.16 -8.10
N GLY A 158 -3.79 10.82 -7.48
CA GLY A 158 -3.79 11.13 -6.04
C GLY A 158 -3.23 10.02 -5.14
N ALA A 159 -2.98 8.80 -5.65
CA ALA A 159 -2.42 7.70 -4.88
C ALA A 159 -0.90 7.86 -4.66
N LEU A 160 -0.52 8.76 -3.74
CA LEU A 160 0.87 9.07 -3.39
C LEU A 160 1.50 8.11 -2.38
N ASP A 161 0.71 7.28 -1.70
CA ASP A 161 1.17 6.42 -0.62
C ASP A 161 2.00 5.20 -1.10
N HIS A 162 2.69 4.52 -0.17
CA HIS A 162 3.73 3.52 -0.42
C HIS A 162 3.27 2.21 -1.04
N HIS A 163 1.98 1.88 -1.00
CA HIS A 163 1.46 0.60 -1.50
C HIS A 163 1.80 0.35 -2.98
N ASN A 164 1.76 1.38 -3.84
CA ASN A 164 2.10 1.24 -5.27
C ASN A 164 3.58 1.00 -5.53
N VAL A 165 4.47 1.62 -4.76
CA VAL A 165 5.92 1.41 -4.82
C VAL A 165 6.22 -0.03 -4.41
N GLN A 166 5.66 -0.48 -3.30
CA GLN A 166 5.89 -1.81 -2.76
C GLN A 166 5.40 -2.92 -3.70
N LEU A 167 4.20 -2.79 -4.27
CA LEU A 167 3.69 -3.75 -5.24
C LEU A 167 4.57 -3.78 -6.50
N THR A 168 4.92 -2.60 -7.03
CA THR A 168 5.78 -2.49 -8.22
C THR A 168 7.13 -3.16 -7.99
N LEU A 169 7.77 -2.91 -6.85
CA LEU A 169 9.05 -3.53 -6.48
C LEU A 169 8.92 -5.05 -6.25
N THR A 170 7.79 -5.53 -5.72
CA THR A 170 7.53 -6.96 -5.50
C THR A 170 7.53 -7.70 -6.82
N ILE A 171 6.76 -7.18 -7.77
CA ILE A 171 6.63 -7.75 -9.12
C ILE A 171 7.95 -7.61 -9.88
N ALA A 172 8.64 -6.47 -9.75
CA ALA A 172 9.96 -6.26 -10.33
C ALA A 172 10.96 -7.31 -9.83
N SER A 173 11.02 -7.55 -8.52
CA SER A 173 11.91 -8.55 -7.93
C SER A 173 11.63 -9.97 -8.46
N LEU A 174 10.35 -10.38 -8.50
CA LEU A 174 9.95 -11.66 -9.07
C LEU A 174 10.33 -11.77 -10.56
N SER A 175 10.01 -10.73 -11.35
CA SER A 175 10.31 -10.66 -12.78
C SER A 175 11.81 -10.80 -13.06
N LEU A 176 12.64 -10.10 -12.28
CA LEU A 176 14.09 -10.16 -12.35
C LEU A 176 14.62 -11.55 -11.97
N LEU A 177 14.04 -12.22 -10.96
CA LEU A 177 14.43 -13.59 -10.62
C LEU A 177 14.05 -14.60 -11.68
N LEU A 178 12.92 -14.42 -12.37
CA LEU A 178 12.54 -15.26 -13.50
C LEU A 178 13.52 -15.12 -14.69
N GLU A 179 14.23 -13.98 -14.79
CA GLU A 179 15.25 -13.71 -15.81
C GLU A 179 16.69 -14.02 -15.37
N ALA A 180 16.91 -14.28 -14.09
CA ALA A 180 18.25 -14.34 -13.50
C ALA A 180 19.16 -15.42 -14.10
N THR A 181 18.58 -16.49 -14.65
CA THR A 181 19.34 -17.53 -15.37
C THR A 181 19.86 -17.05 -16.73
N MET A 182 19.25 -16.01 -17.30
CA MET A 182 19.57 -15.50 -18.64
C MET A 182 20.33 -14.16 -18.60
N ARG A 183 20.22 -13.41 -17.50
CA ARG A 183 20.75 -12.04 -17.39
C ARG A 183 21.53 -11.86 -16.09
N GLY A 184 22.85 -11.76 -16.23
CA GLY A 184 23.80 -11.68 -15.11
C GLY A 184 23.39 -10.74 -13.95
N PRO A 185 23.05 -9.46 -14.19
CA PRO A 185 22.77 -8.54 -13.09
C PRO A 185 21.34 -8.65 -12.51
N ALA A 186 20.46 -9.47 -13.09
CA ALA A 186 19.04 -9.46 -12.70
C ALA A 186 18.83 -9.92 -11.25
N ALA A 187 19.58 -10.92 -10.78
CA ALA A 187 19.53 -11.36 -9.40
C ALA A 187 19.95 -10.26 -8.41
N LEU A 188 21.00 -9.49 -8.74
CA LEU A 188 21.44 -8.34 -7.94
C LEU A 188 20.33 -7.30 -7.81
N PHE A 189 19.72 -6.91 -8.93
CA PHE A 189 18.63 -5.94 -8.89
C PHE A 189 17.37 -6.47 -8.20
N SER A 190 17.11 -7.78 -8.22
CA SER A 190 16.06 -8.39 -7.40
C SER A 190 16.33 -8.21 -5.90
N GLY A 191 17.59 -8.38 -5.47
CA GLY A 191 18.03 -8.08 -4.11
C GLY A 191 17.88 -6.60 -3.75
N VAL A 192 18.21 -5.70 -4.68
CA VAL A 192 17.97 -4.26 -4.51
C VAL A 192 16.47 -3.96 -4.33
N CYS A 193 15.60 -4.54 -5.16
CA CYS A 193 14.15 -4.41 -5.00
C CYS A 193 13.69 -4.91 -3.63
N ALA A 194 14.22 -6.04 -3.15
CA ALA A 194 13.90 -6.59 -1.83
C ALA A 194 14.29 -5.64 -0.69
N ALA A 195 15.46 -5.00 -0.78
CA ALA A 195 15.90 -4.01 0.21
C ALA A 195 15.03 -2.76 0.19
N LEU A 196 14.71 -2.24 -1.00
CA LEU A 196 13.88 -1.04 -1.16
C LEU A 196 12.45 -1.27 -0.68
N MET A 197 11.86 -2.44 -0.92
CA MET A 197 10.53 -2.79 -0.38
C MET A 197 10.51 -2.71 1.14
N LEU A 198 11.48 -3.38 1.78
CA LEU A 198 11.62 -3.41 3.23
C LEU A 198 11.83 -2.00 3.79
N ALA A 199 12.59 -1.18 3.07
CA ALA A 199 12.88 0.19 3.47
C ALA A 199 11.71 1.16 3.30
N VAL A 200 10.84 0.90 2.32
CA VAL A 200 9.65 1.71 2.07
C VAL A 200 8.56 1.40 3.09
N GLY A 201 8.38 0.13 3.49
CA GLY A 201 7.48 -0.20 4.60
C GLY A 201 7.45 -1.69 4.97
N MET A 202 7.21 -1.93 6.26
CA MET A 202 7.34 -3.25 6.89
C MET A 202 6.27 -4.26 6.51
N GLU A 203 5.15 -3.82 5.93
CA GLU A 203 4.10 -4.71 5.41
C GLU A 203 4.60 -5.67 4.32
N THR A 204 5.72 -5.34 3.66
CA THR A 204 6.33 -6.20 2.65
C THR A 204 7.32 -7.22 3.20
N ALA A 205 7.61 -7.20 4.50
CA ALA A 205 8.56 -8.14 5.11
C ALA A 205 8.26 -9.62 4.80
N PRO A 206 7.00 -10.10 4.79
CA PRO A 206 6.71 -11.48 4.36
C PRO A 206 7.14 -11.79 2.93
N TYR A 207 6.99 -10.84 1.99
CA TYR A 207 7.39 -11.02 0.60
C TYR A 207 8.90 -11.03 0.44
N VAL A 208 9.60 -10.11 1.12
CA VAL A 208 11.06 -10.05 1.16
C VAL A 208 11.65 -11.35 1.71
N ALA A 209 11.11 -11.83 2.83
CA ALA A 209 11.51 -13.10 3.43
C ALA A 209 11.26 -14.28 2.49
N THR A 210 10.10 -14.31 1.82
CA THR A 210 9.75 -15.37 0.86
C THR A 210 10.68 -15.38 -0.34
N ILE A 211 11.01 -14.21 -0.89
CA ILE A 211 11.96 -14.09 -2.00
C ILE A 211 13.33 -14.62 -1.58
N GLY A 212 13.86 -14.16 -0.44
CA GLY A 212 15.14 -14.61 0.08
C GLY A 212 15.18 -16.12 0.36
N ALA A 213 14.12 -16.65 0.97
CA ALA A 213 13.98 -18.08 1.24
C ALA A 213 13.93 -18.91 -0.06
N CYS A 214 13.17 -18.47 -1.06
CA CYS A 214 13.13 -19.13 -2.37
C CYS A 214 14.50 -19.17 -3.02
N VAL A 215 15.22 -18.05 -3.05
CA VAL A 215 16.58 -17.98 -3.62
C VAL A 215 17.54 -18.90 -2.86
N ALA A 216 17.51 -18.88 -1.52
CA ALA A 216 18.36 -19.73 -0.69
C ALA A 216 18.05 -21.23 -0.86
N LEU A 217 16.77 -21.62 -0.92
CA LEU A 217 16.35 -23.01 -1.09
C LEU A 217 16.65 -23.52 -2.49
N LEU A 218 16.39 -22.72 -3.54
CA LEU A 218 16.76 -23.08 -4.91
C LEU A 218 18.28 -23.35 -5.01
N PHE A 219 19.10 -22.49 -4.40
CA PHE A 219 20.55 -22.72 -4.29
C PHE A 219 20.94 -23.94 -3.46
N ALA A 220 20.21 -24.24 -2.38
CA ALA A 220 20.49 -25.43 -1.59
C ALA A 220 20.36 -26.71 -2.43
N PHE A 221 19.32 -26.80 -3.26
CA PHE A 221 19.01 -27.98 -4.07
C PHE A 221 19.73 -28.03 -5.42
N ASP A 222 19.95 -26.91 -6.08
CA ASP A 222 20.63 -26.81 -7.38
C ASP A 222 21.72 -25.73 -7.35
N ALA A 223 22.92 -26.10 -6.91
CA ALA A 223 24.02 -25.14 -6.82
C ALA A 223 24.57 -24.73 -8.19
N ASP A 224 24.56 -25.62 -9.18
CA ASP A 224 25.19 -25.35 -10.48
C ASP A 224 24.41 -24.27 -11.24
N GLY A 225 23.08 -24.30 -11.15
CA GLY A 225 22.21 -23.28 -11.73
C GLY A 225 22.06 -21.99 -10.90
N GLU A 226 22.04 -22.09 -9.57
CA GLU A 226 21.57 -20.98 -8.71
C GLU A 226 22.67 -20.28 -7.91
N ARG A 227 23.91 -20.79 -7.87
CA ARG A 227 24.98 -20.20 -7.07
C ARG A 227 25.18 -18.71 -7.35
N ARG A 228 25.29 -18.34 -8.62
CA ARG A 228 25.47 -16.95 -9.03
C ARG A 228 24.25 -16.10 -8.63
N ILE A 229 23.06 -16.65 -8.78
CA ILE A 229 21.80 -15.97 -8.47
C ILE A 229 21.72 -15.68 -6.97
N ALA A 230 21.98 -16.68 -6.11
CA ALA A 230 21.99 -16.51 -4.67
C ALA A 230 23.05 -15.52 -4.20
N ARG A 231 24.25 -15.59 -4.78
CA ARG A 231 25.32 -14.63 -4.48
C ARG A 231 24.93 -13.21 -4.83
N ASP A 232 24.54 -12.98 -6.08
CA ASP A 232 24.30 -11.65 -6.62
C ASP A 232 23.06 -11.03 -5.95
N PHE A 233 22.01 -11.82 -5.70
CA PHE A 233 20.85 -11.40 -4.89
C PHE A 233 21.27 -10.98 -3.48
N GLY A 234 22.07 -11.81 -2.78
CA GLY A 234 22.56 -11.49 -1.43
C GLY A 234 23.38 -10.21 -1.37
N VAL A 235 24.26 -9.99 -2.36
CA VAL A 235 25.04 -8.75 -2.51
C VAL A 235 24.13 -7.55 -2.75
N GLY A 236 23.16 -7.66 -3.66
CA GLY A 236 22.20 -6.59 -3.94
C GLY A 236 21.36 -6.22 -2.72
N PHE A 237 20.87 -7.23 -1.99
CA PHE A 237 20.05 -7.05 -0.80
C PHE A 237 20.83 -6.39 0.35
N ALA A 238 22.03 -6.90 0.67
CA ALA A 238 22.87 -6.31 1.72
C ALA A 238 23.37 -4.91 1.35
N GLY A 239 23.87 -4.73 0.12
CA GLY A 239 24.43 -3.47 -0.34
C GLY A 239 23.39 -2.35 -0.40
N ALA A 240 22.21 -2.63 -0.95
CA ALA A 240 21.13 -1.65 -0.98
C ALA A 240 20.59 -1.35 0.43
N SER A 241 20.45 -2.36 1.30
CA SER A 241 20.01 -2.13 2.68
C SER A 241 20.98 -1.24 3.45
N ALA A 242 22.29 -1.43 3.26
CA ALA A 242 23.31 -0.58 3.87
C ALA A 242 23.30 0.84 3.32
N LEU A 243 23.17 1.00 2.00
CA LEU A 243 23.06 2.33 1.39
C LEU A 243 21.83 3.07 1.93
N VAL A 244 20.67 2.42 1.91
CA VAL A 244 19.42 3.00 2.37
C VAL A 244 19.48 3.35 3.85
N PHE A 245 20.04 2.49 4.70
CA PHE A 245 20.18 2.80 6.12
C PHE A 245 20.96 4.10 6.35
N VAL A 246 22.11 4.25 5.69
CA VAL A 246 22.94 5.46 5.82
C VAL A 246 22.28 6.68 5.19
N THR A 247 21.50 6.53 4.12
CA THR A 247 20.86 7.65 3.44
C THR A 247 19.51 8.03 4.00
N THR A 248 18.80 7.19 4.74
CA THR A 248 17.43 7.50 5.22
C THR A 248 17.26 7.44 6.73
N VAL A 249 18.20 6.86 7.48
CA VAL A 249 18.13 6.81 8.95
C VAL A 249 19.14 7.79 9.55
N PRO A 250 18.71 8.79 10.34
CA PRO A 250 19.62 9.75 10.95
C PRO A 250 20.56 9.05 11.95
N VAL A 251 21.79 9.53 12.06
CA VAL A 251 22.82 8.98 12.97
C VAL A 251 22.34 8.90 14.42
N SER A 252 21.55 9.88 14.87
CA SER A 252 20.94 9.91 16.21
C SER A 252 19.97 8.75 16.47
N ALA A 253 19.47 8.08 15.43
CA ALA A 253 18.56 6.94 15.50
C ALA A 253 19.25 5.59 15.23
N TRP A 254 20.56 5.53 14.97
CA TRP A 254 21.26 4.27 14.64
C TRP A 254 21.30 3.26 15.80
N SER A 255 21.11 3.71 17.05
CA SER A 255 20.96 2.82 18.21
C SER A 255 19.51 2.43 18.48
N GLN A 256 18.54 2.97 17.73
CA GLN A 256 17.12 2.76 17.97
C GLN A 256 16.60 1.63 17.07
N ALA A 257 15.86 0.72 17.70
CA ALA A 257 15.25 -0.42 17.04
C ALA A 257 13.74 -0.19 16.92
N GLN A 258 13.32 0.35 15.77
CA GLN A 258 11.92 0.58 15.43
C GLN A 258 11.41 -0.60 14.58
N CYS A 259 10.36 -1.28 15.06
CA CYS A 259 9.89 -2.52 14.43
C CYS A 259 8.92 -2.28 13.26
N ASP A 260 8.32 -1.08 13.21
CA ASP A 260 7.32 -0.64 12.24
C ASP A 260 7.90 0.18 11.07
N ALA A 261 9.17 0.57 11.15
CA ALA A 261 9.90 1.33 10.14
C ALA A 261 11.26 0.70 9.85
N PHE A 262 11.89 1.08 8.74
CA PHE A 262 13.25 0.66 8.45
C PHE A 262 14.25 1.29 9.43
N SER A 263 14.79 0.47 10.33
CA SER A 263 15.72 0.88 11.38
C SER A 263 16.88 -0.12 11.49
N THR A 264 17.66 0.00 12.56
CA THR A 264 18.82 -0.85 12.83
C THR A 264 18.49 -2.34 12.82
N VAL A 265 17.28 -2.74 13.25
CA VAL A 265 16.86 -4.16 13.26
C VAL A 265 16.82 -4.72 11.84
N GLN A 266 16.08 -4.05 10.95
CA GLN A 266 15.87 -4.45 9.57
C GLN A 266 17.20 -4.39 8.80
N PHE A 267 17.98 -3.34 9.02
CA PHE A 267 19.31 -3.19 8.44
C PHE A 267 20.23 -4.36 8.84
N VAL A 268 20.35 -4.67 10.14
CA VAL A 268 21.22 -5.77 10.62
C VAL A 268 20.77 -7.10 10.05
N VAL A 269 19.47 -7.41 10.11
CA VAL A 269 18.91 -8.65 9.56
C VAL A 269 19.17 -8.74 8.05
N ALA A 270 18.92 -7.66 7.30
CA ALA A 270 19.08 -7.66 5.86
C ALA A 270 20.54 -7.80 5.42
N VAL A 271 21.46 -7.09 6.07
CA VAL A 271 22.90 -7.19 5.79
C VAL A 271 23.44 -8.56 6.16
N LEU A 272 23.11 -9.10 7.34
CA LEU A 272 23.55 -10.44 7.74
C LEU A 272 22.97 -11.52 6.82
N ALA A 273 21.70 -11.44 6.46
CA ALA A 273 21.06 -12.39 5.56
C ALA A 273 21.68 -12.32 4.15
N GLY A 274 21.82 -11.12 3.59
CA GLY A 274 22.36 -10.91 2.26
C GLY A 274 23.84 -11.27 2.13
N THR A 275 24.68 -10.78 3.05
CA THR A 275 26.11 -11.11 3.06
C THR A 275 26.36 -12.58 3.40
N GLY A 276 25.60 -13.14 4.34
CA GLY A 276 25.66 -14.56 4.70
C GLY A 276 25.31 -15.45 3.51
N LEU A 277 24.20 -15.18 2.82
CA LEU A 277 23.82 -15.92 1.61
C LEU A 277 24.90 -15.77 0.52
N ALA A 278 25.43 -14.57 0.31
CA ALA A 278 26.46 -14.32 -0.68
C ALA A 278 27.78 -15.05 -0.36
N ALA A 279 28.18 -15.07 0.91
CA ALA A 279 29.37 -15.78 1.35
C ALA A 279 29.21 -17.29 1.17
N ILE A 280 28.09 -17.87 1.60
CA ILE A 280 27.80 -19.31 1.43
C ILE A 280 27.80 -19.69 -0.05
N ALA A 281 27.17 -18.87 -0.91
CA ALA A 281 27.14 -19.12 -2.34
C ALA A 281 28.51 -18.99 -3.02
N SER A 282 29.42 -18.17 -2.48
CA SER A 282 30.75 -17.96 -3.07
C SER A 282 31.75 -19.09 -2.82
N ILE A 283 31.45 -20.04 -1.92
CA ILE A 283 32.36 -21.15 -1.59
C ILE A 283 32.10 -22.33 -2.53
N GLU A 284 33.03 -22.61 -3.45
CA GLU A 284 32.84 -23.56 -4.57
C GLU A 284 32.61 -25.04 -4.15
N ALA A 285 33.02 -25.47 -2.95
CA ALA A 285 33.19 -26.90 -2.63
C ALA A 285 32.24 -27.45 -1.54
N VAL A 286 30.92 -27.24 -1.68
CA VAL A 286 29.96 -27.62 -0.62
C VAL A 286 28.84 -28.48 -1.19
N GLY A 287 28.84 -29.79 -0.86
CA GLY A 287 27.74 -30.71 -1.17
C GLY A 287 26.41 -30.28 -0.53
N ARG A 288 25.28 -30.77 -1.05
CA ARG A 288 23.91 -30.35 -0.64
C ARG A 288 23.72 -30.26 0.88
N THR A 289 24.14 -31.28 1.61
CA THR A 289 24.01 -31.33 3.09
C THR A 289 24.71 -30.15 3.76
N ARG A 290 25.96 -29.86 3.37
CA ARG A 290 26.70 -28.76 3.97
C ARG A 290 26.08 -27.40 3.61
N ARG A 291 25.52 -27.24 2.40
CA ARG A 291 24.78 -26.00 2.03
C ARG A 291 23.55 -25.82 2.92
N LEU A 292 22.75 -26.87 3.11
CA LEU A 292 21.60 -26.85 4.01
C LEU A 292 22.01 -26.54 5.46
N VAL A 293 23.12 -27.14 5.94
CA VAL A 293 23.66 -26.84 7.27
C VAL A 293 24.12 -25.38 7.36
N SER A 294 24.86 -24.85 6.39
CA SER A 294 25.29 -23.45 6.38
C SER A 294 24.11 -22.48 6.36
N LEU A 295 23.09 -22.74 5.55
CA LEU A 295 21.86 -21.94 5.52
C LEU A 295 21.07 -22.06 6.82
N GLY A 296 21.04 -23.26 7.43
CA GLY A 296 20.44 -23.48 8.74
C GLY A 296 21.16 -22.72 9.86
N ILE A 297 22.50 -22.69 9.84
CA ILE A 297 23.31 -21.90 10.77
C ILE A 297 23.05 -20.39 10.56
N LEU A 298 22.97 -19.93 9.31
CA LEU A 298 22.63 -18.54 9.01
C LEU A 298 21.23 -18.18 9.55
N ALA A 299 20.23 -19.03 9.32
CA ALA A 299 18.87 -18.83 9.84
C ALA A 299 18.85 -18.81 11.37
N LEU A 300 19.58 -19.72 12.03
CA LEU A 300 19.72 -19.74 13.49
C LEU A 300 20.40 -18.47 14.00
N ALA A 301 21.46 -18.00 13.32
CA ALA A 301 22.16 -16.78 13.68
C ALA A 301 21.24 -15.56 13.56
N LEU A 302 20.49 -15.43 12.45
CA LEU A 302 19.50 -14.36 12.26
C LEU A 302 18.43 -14.38 13.35
N GLY A 303 17.86 -15.55 13.64
CA GLY A 303 16.88 -15.73 14.71
C GLY A 303 17.45 -15.34 16.08
N THR A 304 18.69 -15.75 16.36
CA THR A 304 19.38 -15.42 17.62
C THR A 304 19.63 -13.92 17.74
N VAL A 305 20.09 -13.25 16.67
CA VAL A 305 20.28 -11.80 16.63
C VAL A 305 18.97 -11.09 16.94
N VAL A 306 17.86 -11.46 16.29
CA VAL A 306 16.55 -10.83 16.57
C VAL A 306 16.11 -11.10 18.01
N MET A 307 16.17 -12.36 18.47
CA MET A 307 15.73 -12.72 19.82
C MET A 307 16.54 -12.06 20.94
N VAL A 308 17.86 -11.90 20.75
CA VAL A 308 18.76 -11.41 21.80
C VAL A 308 18.92 -9.89 21.74
N LEU A 309 19.09 -9.32 20.53
CA LEU A 309 19.38 -7.90 20.36
C LEU A 309 18.12 -7.06 20.16
N PHE A 310 17.05 -7.65 19.62
CA PHE A 310 15.82 -6.94 19.26
C PHE A 310 14.53 -7.68 19.71
N PRO A 311 14.46 -8.20 20.94
CA PRO A 311 13.32 -9.01 21.41
C PRO A 311 11.98 -8.27 21.32
N GLN A 312 11.98 -6.94 21.41
CA GLN A 312 10.80 -6.10 21.26
C GLN A 312 10.11 -6.23 19.89
N CYS A 313 10.85 -6.60 18.84
CA CYS A 313 10.29 -6.79 17.49
C CYS A 313 9.69 -8.19 17.27
N LEU A 314 9.66 -9.04 18.30
CA LEU A 314 8.90 -10.30 18.29
C LEU A 314 7.44 -10.10 18.70
N ALA A 315 7.11 -8.97 19.32
CA ALA A 315 5.74 -8.61 19.64
C ALA A 315 4.97 -8.23 18.36
N ALA A 316 3.63 -8.27 18.41
CA ALA A 316 2.81 -7.80 17.30
C ALA A 316 3.13 -6.32 16.98
N PRO A 317 3.06 -5.88 15.71
CA PRO A 317 3.40 -4.50 15.31
C PRO A 317 2.64 -3.41 16.08
N TYR A 318 1.42 -3.72 16.53
CA TYR A 318 0.55 -2.83 17.30
C TYR A 318 0.48 -3.19 18.79
N ALA A 319 1.42 -3.97 19.33
CA ALA A 319 1.38 -4.43 20.72
C ALA A 319 1.40 -3.28 21.75
N ASN A 320 1.95 -2.13 21.37
CA ASN A 320 1.99 -0.93 22.22
C ASN A 320 0.78 0.00 22.01
N LEU A 321 -0.15 -0.35 21.12
CA LEU A 321 -1.36 0.46 20.88
C LEU A 321 -2.32 0.33 22.06
N ASP A 322 -2.86 1.46 22.51
CA ASP A 322 -3.88 1.46 23.57
C ASP A 322 -5.08 0.60 23.14
N PRO A 323 -5.59 -0.31 24.00
CA PRO A 323 -6.71 -1.19 23.66
C PRO A 323 -7.96 -0.45 23.15
N ARG A 324 -8.21 0.78 23.59
CA ARG A 324 -9.33 1.61 23.13
C ARG A 324 -9.14 2.08 21.71
N LEU A 325 -7.91 2.46 21.33
CA LEU A 325 -7.58 2.80 19.94
C LEU A 325 -7.65 1.57 19.04
N LYS A 326 -7.30 0.38 19.56
CA LYS A 326 -7.53 -0.86 18.83
C LYS A 326 -9.02 -1.09 18.55
N GLU A 327 -9.85 -1.06 19.60
CA GLU A 327 -11.29 -1.34 19.53
C GLU A 327 -12.05 -0.30 18.68
N LEU A 328 -11.79 0.99 18.91
CA LEU A 328 -12.59 2.09 18.35
C LEU A 328 -12.02 2.68 17.07
N TRP A 329 -10.81 2.28 16.66
CA TRP A 329 -10.18 2.72 15.42
C TRP A 329 -9.60 1.56 14.59
N LEU A 330 -8.55 0.87 15.06
CA LEU A 330 -7.83 -0.12 14.23
C LEU A 330 -8.73 -1.25 13.72
N ASP A 331 -9.62 -1.77 14.58
CA ASP A 331 -10.56 -2.84 14.23
C ASP A 331 -11.67 -2.40 13.28
N HIS A 332 -11.74 -1.11 12.93
CA HIS A 332 -12.65 -0.53 11.95
C HIS A 332 -11.94 -0.02 10.68
N VAL A 333 -10.62 -0.18 10.59
CA VAL A 333 -9.88 0.09 9.34
C VAL A 333 -10.19 -1.03 8.35
N ASP A 334 -10.81 -0.67 7.22
CA ASP A 334 -11.26 -1.61 6.17
C ASP A 334 -10.15 -2.57 5.72
N GLU A 335 -8.94 -2.04 5.60
CA GLU A 335 -7.78 -2.76 5.06
C GLU A 335 -7.11 -3.71 6.06
N ALA A 336 -7.28 -3.43 7.36
CA ALA A 336 -6.71 -4.23 8.44
C ALA A 336 -7.61 -5.41 8.84
N GLN A 337 -8.80 -5.53 8.24
CA GLN A 337 -9.73 -6.62 8.51
C GLN A 337 -9.17 -7.97 8.08
N SER A 338 -9.55 -9.03 8.78
CA SER A 338 -9.26 -10.41 8.36
C SER A 338 -10.27 -10.90 7.32
N LEU A 339 -9.88 -11.91 6.54
CA LEU A 339 -10.82 -12.60 5.63
C LEU A 339 -12.04 -13.15 6.40
N PHE A 340 -11.85 -13.64 7.63
CA PHE A 340 -12.94 -14.20 8.43
C PHE A 340 -13.98 -13.14 8.80
N ASN A 341 -13.54 -11.94 9.16
CA ASN A 341 -14.46 -10.80 9.38
C ASN A 341 -15.19 -10.43 8.10
N LEU A 342 -14.46 -10.38 6.97
CA LEU A 342 -15.05 -10.03 5.68
C LEU A 342 -16.09 -11.05 5.21
N VAL A 343 -15.87 -12.35 5.44
CA VAL A 343 -16.86 -13.41 5.14
C VAL A 343 -18.14 -13.22 5.95
N ALA A 344 -18.03 -12.76 7.20
CA ALA A 344 -19.19 -12.54 8.06
C ALA A 344 -19.95 -11.24 7.73
N GLN A 345 -19.23 -10.18 7.35
CA GLN A 345 -19.77 -8.82 7.24
C GLN A 345 -19.98 -8.34 5.81
N ASP A 346 -19.15 -8.77 4.85
CA ASP A 346 -19.22 -8.36 3.44
C ASP A 346 -18.77 -9.50 2.48
N PRO A 347 -19.64 -10.51 2.25
CA PRO A 347 -19.36 -11.61 1.33
C PRO A 347 -19.08 -11.15 -0.12
N ALA A 348 -19.60 -9.99 -0.52
CA ALA A 348 -19.38 -9.45 -1.87
C ALA A 348 -17.91 -9.02 -2.03
N ARG A 349 -17.35 -8.28 -1.06
CA ARG A 349 -15.91 -7.93 -1.06
C ARG A 349 -15.02 -9.16 -1.03
N VAL A 350 -15.43 -10.27 -0.40
CA VAL A 350 -14.68 -11.54 -0.46
C VAL A 350 -14.53 -12.01 -1.91
N ALA A 351 -15.61 -11.98 -2.69
CA ALA A 351 -15.55 -12.39 -4.09
C ALA A 351 -14.57 -11.51 -4.89
N ALA A 352 -14.67 -10.20 -4.73
CA ALA A 352 -13.80 -9.23 -5.41
C ALA A 352 -12.31 -9.41 -5.07
N ARG A 353 -11.98 -9.72 -3.81
CA ARG A 353 -10.60 -9.74 -3.30
C ARG A 353 -9.92 -11.12 -3.40
N TYR A 354 -10.67 -12.23 -3.32
CA TYR A 354 -10.09 -13.56 -3.12
C TYR A 354 -10.34 -14.58 -4.23
N VAL A 355 -11.34 -14.39 -5.11
CA VAL A 355 -11.61 -15.38 -6.18
C VAL A 355 -10.47 -15.48 -7.18
N THR A 356 -9.99 -14.33 -7.69
CA THR A 356 -8.87 -14.29 -8.64
C THR A 356 -7.61 -15.01 -8.13
N PRO A 357 -7.08 -14.69 -6.93
CA PRO A 357 -5.91 -15.41 -6.42
C PRO A 357 -6.20 -16.86 -6.07
N ALA A 358 -7.40 -17.21 -5.60
CA ALA A 358 -7.77 -18.61 -5.36
C ALA A 358 -7.76 -19.45 -6.64
N VAL A 359 -8.29 -18.93 -7.76
CA VAL A 359 -8.23 -19.62 -9.07
C VAL A 359 -6.78 -19.82 -9.49
N ALA A 360 -5.93 -18.80 -9.36
CA ALA A 360 -4.51 -18.91 -9.67
C ALA A 360 -3.80 -19.98 -8.81
N LEU A 361 -4.10 -20.06 -7.51
CA LEU A 361 -3.57 -21.10 -6.62
C LEU A 361 -4.03 -22.50 -7.04
N VAL A 362 -5.30 -22.67 -7.41
CA VAL A 362 -5.81 -23.95 -7.93
C VAL A 362 -5.06 -24.36 -9.20
N LEU A 363 -4.80 -23.42 -10.12
CA LEU A 363 -4.03 -23.71 -11.33
C LEU A 363 -2.59 -24.15 -11.01
N MET A 364 -1.95 -23.49 -10.04
CA MET A 364 -0.61 -23.87 -9.58
C MET A 364 -0.61 -25.25 -8.92
N ALA A 365 -1.60 -25.57 -8.09
CA ALA A 365 -1.75 -26.88 -7.46
C ALA A 365 -2.00 -28.00 -8.49
N LEU A 366 -2.85 -27.74 -9.49
CA LEU A 366 -3.09 -28.68 -10.59
C LEU A 366 -1.83 -28.92 -11.43
N ARG A 367 -1.00 -27.89 -11.62
CA ARG A 367 0.30 -28.02 -12.29
C ARG A 367 1.25 -28.89 -11.48
N LEU A 368 1.34 -28.67 -10.16
CA LEU A 368 2.16 -29.50 -9.27
C LEU A 368 1.77 -30.98 -9.34
N GLY A 369 0.47 -31.28 -9.31
CA GLY A 369 -0.05 -32.65 -9.36
C GLY A 369 0.17 -33.37 -10.69
N ARG A 370 0.35 -32.64 -11.80
CA ARG A 370 0.65 -33.21 -13.13
C ARG A 370 2.14 -33.51 -13.35
N GLY A 371 3.02 -33.11 -12.42
CA GLY A 371 4.47 -33.19 -12.58
C GLY A 371 5.05 -32.08 -13.46
N GLY A 372 6.38 -32.07 -13.62
CA GLY A 372 7.08 -31.05 -14.41
C GLY A 372 7.18 -29.68 -13.73
N TRP A 373 7.26 -29.66 -12.40
CA TRP A 373 7.44 -28.44 -11.61
C TRP A 373 8.81 -27.80 -11.90
N ARG A 374 8.81 -26.56 -12.37
CA ARG A 374 10.02 -25.83 -12.74
C ARG A 374 10.42 -24.85 -11.64
N ARG A 375 11.65 -24.36 -11.72
CA ARG A 375 12.15 -23.24 -10.90
C ARG A 375 11.18 -22.04 -10.85
N GLN A 376 10.65 -21.63 -12.01
CA GLN A 376 9.72 -20.51 -12.13
C GLN A 376 8.42 -20.76 -11.37
N ASP A 377 7.96 -22.02 -11.34
CA ASP A 377 6.73 -22.40 -10.65
C ASP A 377 6.91 -22.28 -9.12
N SER A 378 8.10 -22.59 -8.58
CA SER A 378 8.44 -22.35 -7.18
C SER A 378 8.39 -20.86 -6.80
N LEU A 379 8.99 -19.98 -7.64
CA LEU A 379 9.03 -18.54 -7.35
C LEU A 379 7.64 -17.91 -7.37
N VAL A 380 6.86 -18.17 -8.42
CA VAL A 380 5.50 -17.63 -8.58
C VAL A 380 4.56 -18.24 -7.53
N GLY A 381 4.63 -19.55 -7.33
CA GLY A 381 3.77 -20.29 -6.41
C GLY A 381 3.98 -19.86 -4.96
N ALA A 382 5.23 -19.77 -4.49
CA ALA A 382 5.54 -19.39 -3.12
C ALA A 382 5.07 -17.96 -2.81
N LEU A 383 5.34 -16.99 -3.69
CA LEU A 383 4.90 -15.61 -3.49
C LEU A 383 3.38 -15.48 -3.54
N LEU A 384 2.71 -16.18 -4.45
CA LEU A 384 1.25 -16.16 -4.52
C LEU A 384 0.61 -16.77 -3.26
N VAL A 385 1.14 -17.89 -2.76
CA VAL A 385 0.68 -18.51 -1.50
C VAL A 385 0.87 -17.54 -0.34
N VAL A 386 2.05 -16.94 -0.18
CA VAL A 386 2.30 -16.03 0.93
C VAL A 386 1.44 -14.77 0.82
N ALA A 387 1.27 -14.20 -0.36
CA ALA A 387 0.35 -13.07 -0.57
C ALA A 387 -1.09 -13.42 -0.24
N PHE A 388 -1.55 -14.64 -0.56
CA PHE A 388 -2.89 -15.09 -0.18
C PHE A 388 -3.02 -15.34 1.33
N VAL A 389 -1.99 -15.87 1.99
CA VAL A 389 -2.00 -16.06 3.45
C VAL A 389 -1.98 -14.72 4.18
N VAL A 390 -1.13 -13.79 3.74
CA VAL A 390 -1.11 -12.42 4.26
C VAL A 390 -2.46 -11.74 4.00
N SER A 391 -3.07 -11.93 2.82
CA SER A 391 -4.40 -11.38 2.54
C SER A 391 -5.49 -11.99 3.41
N ALA A 392 -5.39 -13.26 3.79
CA ALA A 392 -6.31 -13.88 4.73
C ALA A 392 -6.20 -13.29 6.14
N TRP A 393 -4.97 -12.91 6.55
CA TRP A 393 -4.71 -12.22 7.81
C TRP A 393 -5.20 -10.77 7.79
N GLN A 394 -4.88 -10.02 6.73
CA GLN A 394 -5.27 -8.62 6.52
C GLN A 394 -5.64 -8.36 5.05
N VAL A 395 -6.83 -7.84 4.80
CA VAL A 395 -7.40 -7.61 3.46
C VAL A 395 -6.48 -6.81 2.54
N ARG A 396 -5.66 -5.87 3.04
CA ARG A 396 -4.65 -5.16 2.20
C ARG A 396 -3.70 -6.08 1.44
N GLY A 397 -3.39 -7.26 2.00
CA GLY A 397 -2.56 -8.26 1.32
C GLY A 397 -3.17 -8.74 -0.01
N SER A 398 -4.49 -8.57 -0.20
CA SER A 398 -5.16 -8.96 -1.44
C SER A 398 -4.58 -8.27 -2.65
N THR A 399 -4.16 -7.01 -2.50
CA THR A 399 -3.56 -6.17 -3.55
C THR A 399 -2.36 -6.88 -4.20
N PHE A 400 -1.50 -7.50 -3.38
CA PHE A 400 -0.37 -8.29 -3.85
C PHE A 400 -0.83 -9.62 -4.48
N SER A 401 -1.75 -10.32 -3.84
CA SER A 401 -2.19 -11.64 -4.31
C SER A 401 -2.91 -11.57 -5.67
N VAL A 402 -3.75 -10.55 -5.89
CA VAL A 402 -4.47 -10.33 -7.16
C VAL A 402 -3.48 -10.01 -8.28
N ALA A 403 -2.51 -9.14 -8.04
CA ALA A 403 -1.50 -8.79 -9.04
C ALA A 403 -0.59 -9.98 -9.39
N LEU A 404 -0.15 -10.76 -8.39
CA LEU A 404 0.66 -11.96 -8.60
C LEU A 404 -0.12 -13.07 -9.32
N ALA A 405 -1.43 -13.18 -9.07
CA ALA A 405 -2.30 -14.14 -9.73
C ALA A 405 -2.37 -13.95 -11.25
N VAL A 406 -2.15 -12.72 -11.75
CA VAL A 406 -2.13 -12.42 -13.19
C VAL A 406 -1.14 -13.30 -13.94
N ILE A 407 0.01 -13.66 -13.33
CA ILE A 407 1.07 -14.44 -13.99
C ILE A 407 0.58 -15.83 -14.42
N PRO A 408 0.12 -16.72 -13.51
CA PRO A 408 -0.41 -18.03 -13.89
C PRO A 408 -1.73 -17.95 -14.67
N LEU A 409 -2.57 -16.94 -14.43
CA LEU A 409 -3.81 -16.74 -15.19
C LEU A 409 -3.53 -16.38 -16.66
N SER A 410 -2.52 -15.55 -16.91
CA SER A 410 -2.08 -15.20 -18.26
C SER A 410 -1.55 -16.42 -19.02
N ALA A 411 -0.82 -17.29 -18.32
CA ALA A 411 -0.39 -18.58 -18.88
C ALA A 411 -1.59 -19.48 -19.25
N TRP A 412 -2.62 -19.49 -18.41
CA TRP A 412 -3.83 -20.28 -18.65
C TRP A 412 -4.60 -19.77 -19.86
N ILE A 413 -4.81 -18.46 -19.95
CA ILE A 413 -5.42 -17.79 -21.12
C ILE A 413 -4.62 -18.13 -22.39
N ALA A 414 -3.30 -17.96 -22.36
CA ALA A 414 -2.43 -18.24 -23.49
C ALA A 414 -2.59 -19.67 -24.02
N SER A 415 -2.64 -20.65 -23.12
CA SER A 415 -2.82 -22.06 -23.49
C SER A 415 -4.17 -22.34 -24.17
N TRP A 416 -5.23 -21.66 -23.78
CA TRP A 416 -6.55 -21.79 -24.41
C TRP A 416 -6.65 -21.05 -25.73
N ARG A 417 -6.00 -19.89 -25.83
CA ARG A 417 -5.91 -19.14 -27.08
C ARG A 417 -5.19 -19.95 -28.16
N GLN A 418 -4.04 -20.53 -27.84
CA GLN A 418 -3.31 -21.40 -28.79
C GLN A 418 -4.16 -22.59 -29.24
N ARG A 419 -4.92 -23.22 -28.31
CA ARG A 419 -5.86 -24.29 -28.67
C ARG A 419 -6.96 -23.81 -29.62
N ALA A 420 -7.52 -22.64 -29.37
CA ALA A 420 -8.55 -22.04 -30.23
C ALA A 420 -8.02 -21.67 -31.63
N GLU A 421 -6.78 -21.20 -31.74
CA GLU A 421 -6.14 -20.90 -33.04
C GLU A 421 -5.98 -22.16 -33.91
N THR A 422 -5.83 -23.33 -33.29
CA THR A 422 -5.72 -24.62 -33.99
C THR A 422 -7.03 -25.41 -34.11
N SER A 423 -8.14 -24.91 -33.54
CA SER A 423 -9.40 -25.65 -33.46
C SER A 423 -10.59 -24.78 -33.91
N GLY A 424 -11.33 -25.25 -34.92
CA GLY A 424 -12.59 -24.61 -35.35
C GLY A 424 -13.80 -24.88 -34.43
N SER A 425 -13.60 -25.51 -33.27
CA SER A 425 -14.70 -25.91 -32.37
C SER A 425 -15.24 -24.73 -31.55
N SER A 426 -16.56 -24.50 -31.64
CA SER A 426 -17.27 -23.51 -30.81
C SER A 426 -17.11 -23.76 -29.30
N SER A 427 -16.97 -25.03 -28.88
CA SER A 427 -16.73 -25.39 -27.47
C SER A 427 -15.37 -24.89 -26.97
N VAL A 428 -14.34 -24.92 -27.81
CA VAL A 428 -13.00 -24.40 -27.45
C VAL A 428 -13.03 -22.87 -27.36
N ALA A 429 -13.73 -22.20 -28.29
CA ALA A 429 -13.94 -20.75 -28.24
C ALA A 429 -14.70 -20.32 -26.97
N LEU A 430 -15.77 -21.05 -26.60
CA LEU A 430 -16.55 -20.77 -25.38
C LEU A 430 -15.71 -20.95 -24.11
N ARG A 431 -14.91 -22.02 -24.03
CA ARG A 431 -13.99 -22.24 -22.91
C ARG A 431 -12.91 -21.17 -22.83
N MET A 432 -12.37 -20.73 -23.97
CA MET A 432 -11.42 -19.61 -24.02
C MET A 432 -12.07 -18.32 -23.47
N ALA A 433 -13.30 -18.01 -23.89
CA ALA A 433 -14.03 -16.85 -23.37
C ALA A 433 -14.27 -16.95 -21.85
N ALA A 434 -14.68 -18.12 -21.35
CA ALA A 434 -14.84 -18.35 -19.92
C ALA A 434 -13.54 -18.16 -19.13
N VAL A 435 -12.41 -18.65 -19.67
CA VAL A 435 -11.08 -18.49 -19.06
C VAL A 435 -10.68 -17.01 -18.97
N TRP A 436 -10.96 -16.22 -20.00
CA TRP A 436 -10.78 -14.77 -19.94
C TRP A 436 -11.62 -14.13 -18.84
N LEU A 437 -12.91 -14.42 -18.80
CA LEU A 437 -13.83 -13.82 -17.83
C LEU A 437 -13.43 -14.14 -16.39
N VAL A 438 -13.10 -15.40 -16.10
CA VAL A 438 -12.69 -15.85 -14.75
C VAL A 438 -11.37 -15.23 -14.32
N SER A 439 -10.47 -14.95 -15.27
CA SER A 439 -9.13 -14.44 -14.99
C SER A 439 -9.08 -12.93 -14.74
N VAL A 440 -10.09 -12.18 -15.19
CA VAL A 440 -10.15 -10.73 -15.03
C VAL A 440 -10.79 -10.39 -13.68
N ASN A 441 -9.99 -9.85 -12.75
CA ASN A 441 -10.47 -9.49 -11.41
C ASN A 441 -11.70 -8.55 -11.43
N ALA A 442 -11.74 -7.62 -12.39
CA ALA A 442 -12.85 -6.68 -12.56
C ALA A 442 -14.21 -7.36 -12.76
N VAL A 443 -14.25 -8.58 -13.32
CA VAL A 443 -15.50 -9.35 -13.47
C VAL A 443 -16.05 -9.72 -12.10
N TRP A 444 -15.18 -10.12 -11.17
CA TRP A 444 -15.56 -10.47 -9.81
C TRP A 444 -15.93 -9.23 -8.99
N THR A 445 -15.21 -8.13 -9.17
CA THR A 445 -15.55 -6.83 -8.54
C THR A 445 -16.90 -6.31 -9.03
N GLY A 446 -17.16 -6.36 -10.34
CA GLY A 446 -18.44 -5.96 -10.92
C GLY A 446 -19.60 -6.88 -10.50
N ALA A 447 -19.36 -8.19 -10.46
CA ALA A 447 -20.35 -9.15 -9.97
C ALA A 447 -20.66 -8.95 -8.47
N ALA A 448 -19.63 -8.67 -7.66
CA ALA A 448 -19.77 -8.35 -6.25
C ALA A 448 -20.60 -7.08 -6.05
N ALA A 449 -20.30 -6.00 -6.80
CA ALA A 449 -21.07 -4.76 -6.75
C ALA A 449 -22.54 -4.98 -7.17
N ALA A 450 -22.77 -5.72 -8.25
CA ALA A 450 -24.13 -6.03 -8.71
C ALA A 450 -24.91 -6.88 -7.69
N ALA A 451 -24.24 -7.85 -7.04
CA ALA A 451 -24.83 -8.65 -5.99
C ALA A 451 -25.15 -7.81 -4.75
N ALA A 452 -24.24 -6.95 -4.30
CA ALA A 452 -24.48 -6.04 -3.17
C ALA A 452 -25.72 -5.17 -3.42
N VAL A 453 -25.83 -4.54 -4.60
CA VAL A 453 -27.02 -3.76 -4.98
C VAL A 453 -28.29 -4.62 -5.01
N ALA A 454 -28.22 -5.86 -5.50
CA ALA A 454 -29.39 -6.74 -5.56
C ALA A 454 -29.84 -7.25 -4.17
N PHE A 455 -28.91 -7.48 -3.24
CA PHE A 455 -29.21 -7.94 -1.89
C PHE A 455 -29.55 -6.78 -0.92
N GLU A 456 -29.08 -5.56 -1.20
CA GLU A 456 -29.42 -4.34 -0.47
C GLU A 456 -30.63 -3.58 -1.05
N ALA A 457 -31.34 -4.18 -2.00
CA ALA A 457 -32.54 -3.62 -2.63
C ALA A 457 -33.67 -3.25 -1.65
N ASP A 458 -33.54 -3.58 -0.36
CA ASP A 458 -34.47 -3.22 0.72
C ASP A 458 -33.93 -2.15 1.70
N LYS A 459 -32.74 -1.56 1.47
CA LYS A 459 -32.11 -0.59 2.42
C LYS A 459 -31.50 0.69 1.85
N THR A 460 -31.56 1.00 0.55
CA THR A 460 -31.05 2.28 0.03
C THR A 460 -32.02 2.99 -0.89
N ALA A 461 -33.01 3.66 -0.28
CA ALA A 461 -33.48 4.95 -0.76
C ALA A 461 -32.88 6.02 0.17
N ALA A 462 -31.63 6.42 -0.07
CA ALA A 462 -31.00 7.52 0.64
C ALA A 462 -30.07 8.31 -0.30
N ASN A 463 -30.67 9.32 -0.91
CA ASN A 463 -30.09 10.62 -1.27
C ASN A 463 -28.83 10.67 -2.13
N ASP A 464 -29.07 10.60 -3.44
CA ASP A 464 -28.32 11.29 -4.48
C ASP A 464 -28.53 12.83 -4.42
N SER A 465 -28.42 13.42 -3.23
CA SER A 465 -28.18 14.85 -3.12
C SER A 465 -26.68 15.01 -3.25
N GLY A 466 -26.17 15.70 -4.26
CA GLY A 466 -24.71 15.90 -4.48
C GLY A 466 -23.89 16.51 -3.32
N ALA A 467 -24.41 16.59 -2.10
CA ALA A 467 -23.71 16.92 -0.86
C ALA A 467 -22.69 15.84 -0.46
N ASP A 468 -21.50 16.26 -0.05
CA ASP A 468 -20.42 15.40 0.43
C ASP A 468 -20.63 15.00 1.90
N MET A 469 -21.68 14.23 2.20
CA MET A 469 -22.09 13.97 3.59
C MET A 469 -21.00 13.36 4.47
N ALA A 470 -20.02 12.66 3.87
CA ALA A 470 -18.89 12.03 4.56
C ALA A 470 -17.65 12.92 4.73
N CYS A 471 -17.68 14.17 4.24
CA CYS A 471 -16.59 15.15 4.30
C CYS A 471 -15.27 14.63 3.70
N GLN A 472 -15.34 14.06 2.50
CA GLN A 472 -14.20 13.46 1.80
C GLN A 472 -13.62 14.35 0.70
N ARG A 473 -14.38 15.35 0.23
CA ARG A 473 -13.99 16.28 -0.83
C ARG A 473 -13.21 17.46 -0.25
N GLN A 474 -12.23 17.94 -1.00
CA GLN A 474 -11.46 19.14 -0.66
C GLN A 474 -12.37 20.35 -0.38
N ALA A 475 -13.43 20.52 -1.18
CA ALA A 475 -14.37 21.63 -1.04
C ALA A 475 -15.06 21.69 0.34
N SER A 476 -15.21 20.54 1.01
CA SER A 476 -15.81 20.45 2.36
C SER A 476 -14.96 21.11 3.43
N PHE A 477 -13.65 21.26 3.18
CA PHE A 477 -12.70 21.89 4.09
C PHE A 477 -12.46 23.38 3.77
N ALA A 478 -13.05 23.92 2.69
CA ALA A 478 -12.79 25.29 2.23
C ALA A 478 -13.07 26.36 3.30
N ALA A 479 -14.05 26.13 4.18
CA ALA A 479 -14.39 27.06 5.26
C ALA A 479 -13.28 27.23 6.31
N LEU A 480 -12.37 26.25 6.44
CA LEU A 480 -11.23 26.34 7.36
C LEU A 480 -10.26 27.46 6.94
N GLY A 481 -10.02 27.64 5.63
CA GLY A 481 -9.14 28.70 5.12
C GLY A 481 -9.63 30.13 5.41
N GLY A 482 -10.88 30.31 5.84
CA GLY A 482 -11.42 31.60 6.29
C GLY A 482 -11.23 31.90 7.77
N VAL A 483 -10.60 30.99 8.54
CA VAL A 483 -10.38 31.11 9.98
C VAL A 483 -8.88 31.19 10.28
N PRO A 484 -8.43 32.09 11.16
CA PRO A 484 -7.02 32.13 11.56
C PRO A 484 -6.52 30.79 12.11
N ASP A 485 -5.26 30.49 11.82
CA ASP A 485 -4.61 29.24 12.21
C ASP A 485 -4.75 28.96 13.70
N THR A 486 -5.07 27.70 14.00
CA THR A 486 -5.36 27.26 15.36
C THR A 486 -5.32 25.74 15.42
N THR A 487 -5.55 25.21 16.61
CA THR A 487 -5.73 23.78 16.80
C THR A 487 -7.20 23.42 16.62
N VAL A 488 -7.47 22.45 15.76
CA VAL A 488 -8.78 21.90 15.47
C VAL A 488 -8.93 20.57 16.21
N LEU A 489 -9.95 20.48 17.05
CA LEU A 489 -10.43 19.22 17.62
C LEU A 489 -11.35 18.55 16.59
N ALA A 490 -10.90 17.43 16.03
CA ALA A 490 -11.63 16.64 15.06
C ALA A 490 -11.40 15.14 15.30
N ILE A 491 -12.32 14.30 14.83
CA ILE A 491 -12.14 12.85 14.80
C ILE A 491 -10.94 12.47 13.92
N SER A 492 -10.37 11.27 14.11
CA SER A 492 -9.10 10.91 13.48
C SER A 492 -9.19 10.91 11.95
N ASN A 493 -10.30 10.46 11.35
CA ASN A 493 -10.51 10.43 9.90
C ASN A 493 -10.44 11.80 9.21
N LEU A 494 -10.59 12.90 9.96
CA LEU A 494 -10.51 14.26 9.42
C LEU A 494 -9.13 14.89 9.57
N GLY A 495 -8.21 14.23 10.28
CA GLY A 495 -6.89 14.76 10.60
C GLY A 495 -6.08 15.14 9.37
N SER A 496 -5.79 14.17 8.50
CA SER A 496 -4.97 14.40 7.29
C SER A 496 -5.65 15.35 6.28
N PRO A 497 -6.96 15.26 6.00
CA PRO A 497 -7.66 16.26 5.20
C PRO A 497 -7.54 17.70 5.74
N ILE A 498 -7.67 17.92 7.05
CA ILE A 498 -7.51 19.25 7.65
C ILE A 498 -6.09 19.78 7.39
N LEU A 499 -5.06 18.94 7.57
CA LEU A 499 -3.68 19.35 7.31
C LEU A 499 -3.38 19.60 5.84
N ALA A 500 -3.96 18.81 4.94
CA ALA A 500 -3.77 18.92 3.50
C ALA A 500 -4.48 20.13 2.89
N TYR A 501 -5.58 20.59 3.49
CA TYR A 501 -6.45 21.62 2.90
C TYR A 501 -6.55 22.92 3.72
N SER A 502 -5.78 23.04 4.80
CA SER A 502 -5.68 24.27 5.60
C SER A 502 -4.30 24.36 6.27
N ASP A 503 -4.02 25.47 6.94
CA ASP A 503 -2.78 25.67 7.73
C ASP A 503 -2.96 25.30 9.22
N HIS A 504 -4.13 24.79 9.61
CA HIS A 504 -4.42 24.40 10.99
C HIS A 504 -3.58 23.21 11.50
N ARG A 505 -3.58 23.03 12.82
CA ARG A 505 -3.09 21.84 13.53
C ARG A 505 -4.26 20.95 13.94
N VAL A 506 -4.06 19.64 14.03
CA VAL A 506 -5.01 18.69 14.62
C VAL A 506 -4.37 17.85 15.73
N PHE A 507 -5.16 17.29 16.63
CA PHE A 507 -4.66 16.31 17.60
C PHE A 507 -4.61 14.89 17.04
N ALA A 508 -5.63 14.50 16.29
CA ALA A 508 -5.83 13.12 15.90
C ALA A 508 -5.67 12.92 14.40
N GLY A 509 -5.24 11.71 14.04
CA GLY A 509 -5.12 11.18 12.69
C GLY A 509 -4.86 9.68 12.80
N PRO A 510 -5.28 8.85 11.82
CA PRO A 510 -5.28 7.40 11.96
C PRO A 510 -3.86 6.82 11.86
N TYR A 511 -2.99 7.12 12.84
CA TYR A 511 -1.58 6.76 12.85
C TYR A 511 -1.17 6.18 14.19
N HIS A 512 -0.67 4.95 14.20
CA HIS A 512 -0.37 4.20 15.43
C HIS A 512 0.78 4.80 16.25
N ARG A 513 1.49 5.80 15.72
CA ARG A 513 2.49 6.59 16.45
C ARG A 513 1.93 7.82 17.14
N ASN A 514 0.71 8.25 16.79
CA ASN A 514 0.02 9.40 17.38
C ASN A 514 -0.85 9.04 18.60
N ILE A 515 -0.46 8.04 19.38
CA ILE A 515 -1.28 7.46 20.45
C ILE A 515 -1.84 8.54 21.40
N ALA A 516 -1.00 9.47 21.83
CA ALA A 516 -1.41 10.50 22.80
C ALA A 516 -2.40 11.52 22.21
N GLY A 517 -2.22 11.92 20.94
CA GLY A 517 -3.12 12.84 20.25
C GLY A 517 -4.47 12.20 19.97
N ASP A 518 -4.47 10.95 19.50
CA ASP A 518 -5.69 10.19 19.22
C ASP A 518 -6.49 9.91 20.49
N LEU A 519 -5.81 9.51 21.58
CA LEU A 519 -6.46 9.32 22.88
C LEU A 519 -7.05 10.63 23.42
N LEU A 520 -6.34 11.76 23.30
CA LEU A 520 -6.86 13.05 23.74
C LEU A 520 -8.17 13.39 23.00
N ALA A 521 -8.19 13.27 21.67
CA ALA A 521 -9.38 13.56 20.88
C ALA A 521 -10.52 12.58 21.21
N LEU A 522 -10.21 11.29 21.30
CA LEU A 522 -11.16 10.23 21.64
C LEU A 522 -11.81 10.47 23.01
N ASP A 523 -11.00 10.69 24.05
CA ASP A 523 -11.48 10.92 25.41
C ASP A 523 -12.31 12.22 25.49
N THR A 524 -11.92 13.24 24.73
CA THR A 524 -12.67 14.50 24.63
C THR A 524 -14.04 14.31 24.01
N PHE A 525 -14.15 13.53 22.93
CA PHE A 525 -15.41 13.30 22.24
C PHE A 525 -16.36 12.36 22.99
N LEU A 526 -15.82 11.33 23.65
CA LEU A 526 -16.62 10.39 24.45
C LEU A 526 -17.02 10.95 25.82
N GLY A 527 -16.26 11.91 26.35
CA GLY A 527 -16.50 12.56 27.64
C GLY A 527 -17.68 13.55 27.63
N SER A 528 -17.92 14.21 28.78
CA SER A 528 -18.96 15.23 28.90
C SER A 528 -18.54 16.56 28.26
N SER A 529 -19.51 17.42 27.91
CA SER A 529 -19.21 18.77 27.40
C SER A 529 -18.34 19.59 28.36
N THR A 530 -18.51 19.43 29.69
CA THR A 530 -17.69 20.10 30.69
C THR A 530 -16.25 19.62 30.67
N ALA A 531 -16.03 18.31 30.59
CA ALA A 531 -14.68 17.74 30.45
C ALA A 531 -14.03 18.19 29.13
N ALA A 532 -14.80 18.21 28.03
CA ALA A 532 -14.32 18.70 26.75
C ALA A 532 -13.92 20.19 26.80
N ARG A 533 -14.68 21.05 27.50
CA ARG A 533 -14.32 22.46 27.71
C ARG A 533 -12.96 22.60 28.42
N ALA A 534 -12.68 21.74 29.40
CA ALA A 534 -11.40 21.76 30.12
C ALA A 534 -10.23 21.38 29.22
N VAL A 535 -10.38 20.36 28.37
CA VAL A 535 -9.35 19.97 27.37
C VAL A 535 -9.13 21.09 26.36
N VAL A 536 -10.22 21.64 25.82
CA VAL A 536 -10.21 22.75 24.85
C VAL A 536 -9.48 23.97 25.42
N ALA A 537 -9.69 24.29 26.71
CA ALA A 537 -8.99 25.37 27.39
C ALA A 537 -7.50 25.06 27.62
N THR A 538 -7.18 23.85 28.07
CA THR A 538 -5.81 23.43 28.41
C THR A 538 -4.91 23.38 27.19
N HIS A 539 -5.42 22.92 26.04
CA HIS A 539 -4.65 22.73 24.82
C HIS A 539 -4.89 23.82 23.76
N HIS A 540 -5.49 24.95 24.16
CA HIS A 540 -5.73 26.13 23.31
C HIS A 540 -6.41 25.81 21.97
N VAL A 541 -7.48 25.02 22.02
CA VAL A 541 -8.28 24.66 20.84
C VAL A 541 -9.11 25.86 20.41
N GLY A 542 -8.98 26.27 19.16
CA GLY A 542 -9.76 27.39 18.59
C GLY A 542 -10.98 26.93 17.81
N LEU A 543 -10.97 25.69 17.32
CA LEU A 543 -12.02 25.12 16.47
C LEU A 543 -12.37 23.68 16.88
N VAL A 544 -13.65 23.35 16.78
CA VAL A 544 -14.14 21.96 16.79
C VAL A 544 -14.77 21.69 15.43
N ALA A 545 -14.35 20.61 14.77
CA ALA A 545 -14.87 20.20 13.47
C ALA A 545 -15.66 18.90 13.59
N VAL A 546 -16.87 18.86 13.05
CA VAL A 546 -17.78 17.70 13.12
C VAL A 546 -18.25 17.35 11.72
N CYS A 547 -18.05 16.09 11.33
CA CYS A 547 -18.62 15.55 10.10
C CYS A 547 -19.73 14.55 10.42
N ARG A 548 -20.97 14.87 10.03
CA ARG A 548 -22.14 14.06 10.41
C ARG A 548 -22.21 12.70 9.73
N GLY A 549 -21.86 12.63 8.45
CA GLY A 549 -21.92 11.39 7.67
C GLY A 549 -20.64 10.56 7.72
N ASN A 550 -19.65 10.92 8.56
CA ASN A 550 -18.45 10.12 8.73
C ASN A 550 -18.71 8.88 9.60
N ALA A 551 -18.17 7.73 9.19
CA ALA A 551 -18.37 6.46 9.87
C ALA A 551 -17.81 6.44 11.31
N GLU A 552 -16.67 7.09 11.55
CA GLU A 552 -16.08 7.19 12.89
C GLU A 552 -16.96 8.06 13.80
N SER A 553 -17.52 9.17 13.29
CA SER A 553 -18.49 9.98 14.06
C SER A 553 -19.68 9.14 14.52
N ALA A 554 -20.22 8.30 13.63
CA ALA A 554 -21.33 7.42 13.93
C ALA A 554 -20.95 6.36 14.98
N LEU A 555 -19.78 5.72 14.83
CA LEU A 555 -19.24 4.73 15.77
C LEU A 555 -19.06 5.33 17.18
N LEU A 556 -18.39 6.48 17.29
CA LEU A 556 -18.13 7.13 18.58
C LEU A 556 -19.43 7.63 19.23
N THR A 557 -20.38 8.12 18.43
CA THR A 557 -21.72 8.51 18.92
C THR A 557 -22.49 7.32 19.48
N ALA A 558 -22.41 6.15 18.82
CA ALA A 558 -23.04 4.93 19.31
C ALA A 558 -22.38 4.41 20.59
N LYS A 559 -21.05 4.53 20.69
CA LYS A 559 -20.27 4.12 21.89
C LYS A 559 -20.56 4.98 23.11
N ALA A 560 -20.69 6.30 22.94
CA ALA A 560 -21.03 7.23 24.02
C ALA A 560 -22.22 8.14 23.62
N PRO A 561 -23.47 7.65 23.74
CA PRO A 561 -24.66 8.41 23.34
C PRO A 561 -24.86 9.72 24.12
N GLN A 562 -24.26 9.83 25.31
CA GLN A 562 -24.28 11.05 26.13
C GLN A 562 -22.97 11.83 26.08
N GLY A 563 -22.03 11.41 25.23
CA GLY A 563 -20.75 12.08 25.04
C GLY A 563 -20.89 13.42 24.31
N PHE A 564 -19.82 14.21 24.36
CA PHE A 564 -19.73 15.53 23.77
C PHE A 564 -19.99 15.50 22.25
N LEU A 565 -19.38 14.54 21.52
CA LEU A 565 -19.62 14.37 20.08
C LEU A 565 -21.09 14.04 19.80
N ALA A 566 -21.68 13.12 20.58
CA ALA A 566 -23.07 12.72 20.42
C ALA A 566 -24.03 13.91 20.64
N GLY A 567 -23.70 14.81 21.57
CA GLY A 567 -24.42 16.07 21.77
C GLY A 567 -24.39 16.97 20.54
N LEU A 568 -23.21 17.24 19.99
CA LEU A 568 -23.04 18.02 18.75
C LEU A 568 -23.78 17.37 17.55
N MET A 569 -23.69 16.04 17.47
CA MET A 569 -24.40 15.23 16.48
C MET A 569 -25.93 15.28 16.65
N ARG A 570 -26.47 15.70 17.79
CA ARG A 570 -27.91 15.99 17.97
C ARG A 570 -28.25 17.48 17.87
N GLY A 571 -27.28 18.34 17.55
CA GLY A 571 -27.46 19.79 17.52
C GLY A 571 -27.46 20.45 18.91
N SER A 572 -27.08 19.72 19.95
CA SER A 572 -26.88 20.29 21.30
C SER A 572 -25.51 20.97 21.37
N VAL A 573 -25.44 22.22 20.94
CA VAL A 573 -24.22 23.03 20.92
C VAL A 573 -24.03 23.72 22.28
N PRO A 574 -22.95 23.45 23.03
CA PRO A 574 -22.67 24.13 24.29
C PRO A 574 -22.42 25.63 24.11
N GLU A 575 -22.70 26.44 25.13
CA GLU A 575 -22.57 27.91 25.09
C GLU A 575 -21.16 28.43 24.78
N TRP A 576 -20.13 27.61 25.03
CA TRP A 576 -18.74 27.93 24.72
C TRP A 576 -18.33 27.62 23.28
N LEU A 577 -19.29 27.19 22.43
CA LEU A 577 -19.10 26.98 21.00
C LEU A 577 -20.03 27.89 20.18
N GLU A 578 -19.45 28.58 19.20
CA GLU A 578 -20.14 29.44 18.26
C GLU A 578 -20.02 28.88 16.84
N PRO A 579 -21.12 28.53 16.14
CA PRO A 579 -21.05 28.07 14.76
C PRO A 579 -20.37 29.11 13.85
N VAL A 580 -19.39 28.69 13.06
CA VAL A 580 -18.65 29.58 12.12
C VAL A 580 -19.41 29.77 10.81
N THR A 581 -20.15 28.74 10.38
CA THR A 581 -21.02 28.76 9.20
C THR A 581 -22.40 28.22 9.57
N PRO A 582 -23.49 28.67 8.90
CA PRO A 582 -24.81 28.08 9.09
C PRO A 582 -24.79 26.60 8.69
N ILE A 583 -25.35 25.75 9.56
CA ILE A 583 -25.45 24.28 9.44
C ILE A 583 -26.11 23.83 8.10
N SER A 584 -26.85 24.72 7.44
CA SER A 584 -27.62 24.46 6.23
C SER A 584 -26.82 24.46 4.90
N GLY A 585 -25.49 24.68 4.91
CA GLY A 585 -24.71 24.87 3.67
C GLY A 585 -23.52 23.93 3.42
N GLY A 586 -23.03 23.18 4.41
CA GLY A 586 -21.80 22.38 4.27
C GLY A 586 -21.85 21.07 5.06
N SER A 587 -21.14 20.04 4.57
CA SER A 587 -21.08 18.73 5.21
C SER A 587 -20.19 18.68 6.45
N LEU A 588 -19.17 19.54 6.51
CA LEU A 588 -18.30 19.74 7.66
C LEU A 588 -18.79 20.94 8.49
N GLU A 589 -19.18 20.68 9.74
CA GLU A 589 -19.61 21.71 10.68
C GLU A 589 -18.41 22.23 11.47
N LEU A 590 -18.25 23.55 11.51
CA LEU A 590 -17.17 24.22 12.23
C LEU A 590 -17.73 25.06 13.38
N TYR A 591 -17.20 24.83 14.58
CA TYR A 591 -17.55 25.56 15.79
C TYR A 591 -16.32 26.28 16.33
N ARG A 592 -16.42 27.60 16.49
CA ARG A 592 -15.40 28.42 17.13
C ARG A 592 -15.51 28.35 18.65
N VAL A 593 -14.38 28.16 19.30
CA VAL A 593 -14.30 28.11 20.77
C VAL A 593 -14.35 29.51 21.37
N ARG A 594 -15.23 29.70 22.38
CA ARG A 594 -15.44 30.94 23.14
C ARG A 594 -15.37 30.65 24.64
N LEU A 595 -14.16 30.69 25.21
CA LEU A 595 -13.94 30.41 26.64
C LEU A 595 -14.17 31.61 27.56
N GLY A 596 -14.25 32.82 27.01
CA GLY A 596 -14.36 34.09 27.73
C GLY A 596 -15.78 34.64 27.91
N ARG A 597 -16.80 33.80 27.85
CA ARG A 597 -18.18 34.13 28.24
C ARG A 597 -18.62 33.26 29.40
#